data_AF-A0A060CIC0-F1
#
_entry.id   AF-A0A060CIC0-F1
#
_cell.length_a   1.000
_cell.length_b   1.000
_cell.length_c   1.000
_cell.angle_alpha   90.00
_cell.angle_beta   90.00
_cell.angle_gamma   90.00
#
_symmetry.space_group_name_H-M   'P 1'
#
loop_
_entity.id
_entity.type
_entity.pdbx_description
1 polymer ?
#
loop_
_entity_poly.entity_id
_entity_poly.type
_entity_poly.pdbx_seq_one_letter_code
_entity_poly.pdbx_strand_id
1 'polypeptide(L)' 'MYDGYQSMYTKVLPLLKEYRYPAMFAIITSWIDDPGNVAVKKEQIQEMEASGLVTIASHTYQLHQY' A
#
# COMPACT_ATOMS: atom_id res chain seq x y z
N MET A 1 2.38 -10.01 -2.14
CA MET A 1 1.67 -8.98 -1.35
C MET A 1 2.09 -7.62 -1.90
N TYR A 2 1.80 -7.35 -3.17
CA TYR A 2 2.57 -6.39 -3.96
C TYR A 2 1.72 -5.49 -4.87
N ASP A 3 0.40 -5.57 -4.79
CA ASP A 3 -0.47 -4.95 -5.81
C ASP A 3 -1.29 -3.76 -5.29
N GLY A 4 -0.93 -3.12 -4.17
CA GLY A 4 -1.69 -1.92 -3.73
C GLY A 4 -3.07 -2.20 -3.11
N TYR A 5 -3.34 -3.42 -2.63
CA TYR A 5 -4.64 -3.78 -2.06
C TYR A 5 -4.99 -3.05 -0.76
N GLN A 6 -6.28 -2.76 -0.57
CA GLN A 6 -6.85 -2.19 0.66
C GLN A 6 -6.59 -3.05 1.92
N SER A 7 -6.30 -4.34 1.76
CA SER A 7 -5.93 -5.25 2.86
C SER A 7 -4.63 -4.83 3.57
N MET A 8 -3.70 -4.17 2.88
CA MET A 8 -2.50 -3.62 3.51
C MET A 8 -2.85 -2.58 4.57
N TYR A 9 -3.78 -1.69 4.26
CA TYR A 9 -4.26 -0.71 5.21
C TYR A 9 -5.13 -1.32 6.31
N THR A 10 -6.09 -2.17 5.95
CA THR A 10 -7.11 -2.65 6.91
C THR A 10 -6.69 -3.83 7.78
N LYS A 11 -5.69 -4.62 7.36
CA LYS A 11 -5.26 -5.83 8.06
C LYS A 11 -3.81 -5.75 8.54
N VAL A 12 -2.93 -5.13 7.76
CA VAL A 12 -1.48 -5.24 7.99
C VAL A 12 -0.96 -4.05 8.79
N LEU A 13 -1.37 -2.82 8.44
CA LEU A 13 -0.99 -1.62 9.17
C LEU A 13 -1.27 -1.70 10.68
N PRO A 14 -2.43 -2.22 11.17
CA PRO A 14 -2.66 -2.35 12.61
C PRO A 14 -1.65 -3.27 13.29
N LEU A 15 -1.25 -4.36 12.62
CA LEU A 15 -0.25 -5.30 13.15
C LEU A 15 1.14 -4.65 13.20
N LEU A 16 1.53 -3.92 12.15
CA LEU A 16 2.80 -3.20 12.14
C LEU A 16 2.87 -2.14 13.25
N LYS A 17 1.76 -1.43 13.51
CA LYS A 17 1.66 -0.46 14.60
C LYS A 17 1.80 -1.15 15.98
N GLU A 18 1.12 -2.28 16.18
CA GLU A 18 1.17 -3.04 17.44
C GLU A 18 2.58 -3.56 17.76
N TYR A 19 3.22 -4.21 16.78
CA TYR A 19 4.53 -4.81 16.96
C TYR A 19 5.70 -3.85 16.68
N ARG A 20 5.42 -2.62 16.25
CA ARG A 20 6.40 -1.60 15.83
C ARG A 20 7.39 -2.12 14.77
N TYR A 21 6.90 -2.90 13.82
CA TYR A 21 7.73 -3.47 12.77
C TYR A 21 7.74 -2.58 11.53
N PRO A 22 8.94 -2.32 10.96
CA PRO A 22 9.04 -1.62 9.69
C PRO A 22 8.64 -2.55 8.54
N ALA A 23 7.97 -2.00 7.53
CA ALA A 23 7.64 -2.70 6.30
C ALA A 23 7.83 -1.80 5.07
N MET A 24 8.04 -2.42 3.92
CA MET A 24 8.02 -1.76 2.63
C MET A 24 6.73 -2.12 1.90
N PHE A 25 6.00 -1.12 1.45
CA PHE A 25 4.78 -1.31 0.66
C PHE A 25 5.00 -0.82 -0.76
N ALA A 26 5.11 -1.76 -1.69
CA ALA A 26 5.24 -1.43 -3.10
C ALA A 26 3.84 -1.28 -3.73
N ILE A 27 3.57 -0.13 -4.33
CA ILE A 27 2.27 0.20 -4.92
C ILE A 27 2.42 0.32 -6.44
N ILE A 28 1.48 -0.28 -7.17
CA ILE A 28 1.30 -0.07 -8.61
C ILE A 28 0.50 1.23 -8.78
N THR A 29 1.15 2.29 -9.27
CA THR A 29 0.54 3.63 -9.31
C THR A 29 -0.68 3.70 -10.22
N SER A 30 -0.78 2.85 -11.26
CA SER A 30 -1.94 2.81 -12.17
C SER A 30 -3.24 2.33 -11.51
N TRP A 31 -3.19 1.65 -10.36
CA TRP A 31 -4.39 1.24 -9.61
C TRP A 31 -4.91 2.33 -8.67
N ILE A 32 -4.12 3.39 -8.45
CA ILE A 32 -4.56 4.57 -7.72
C ILE A 32 -5.46 5.44 -8.61
N ASP A 33 -5.20 5.44 -9.93
CA ASP A 33 -5.91 6.28 -10.91
C ASP A 33 -7.25 5.67 -11.38
N ASP A 34 -7.40 4.34 -11.33
CA ASP A 34 -8.68 3.64 -11.58
C ASP A 34 -9.00 2.66 -10.44
N PRO A 35 -9.50 3.17 -9.30
CA PRO A 35 -9.79 2.35 -8.14
C PRO A 35 -11.07 1.55 -8.40
N GLY A 36 -10.91 0.36 -8.95
CA GLY A 36 -11.80 -0.73 -8.57
C GLY A 36 -11.89 -0.82 -7.03
N ASN A 37 -12.95 -1.43 -6.49
CA ASN A 37 -13.28 -1.45 -5.06
C ASN A 37 -12.27 -2.21 -4.15
N VAL A 38 -11.05 -2.44 -4.63
CA VAL A 38 -9.99 -3.24 -4.02
C VAL A 38 -8.68 -2.48 -3.82
N ALA A 39 -8.52 -1.30 -4.45
CA ALA A 39 -7.29 -0.49 -4.36
C ALA A 39 -7.26 0.39 -3.11
N VAL A 40 -6.06 0.60 -2.57
CA VAL A 40 -5.83 1.52 -1.45
C VAL A 40 -6.03 2.98 -1.90
N LYS A 41 -6.71 3.78 -1.08
CA LYS A 41 -6.95 5.20 -1.39
C LYS A 41 -5.70 6.02 -1.10
N LYS A 42 -5.57 7.18 -1.78
CA LYS A 42 -4.43 8.09 -1.60
C LYS A 42 -4.26 8.53 -0.14
N GLU A 43 -5.36 8.81 0.56
CA GLU A 43 -5.33 9.23 1.97
C GLU A 43 -4.80 8.12 2.89
N GLN A 44 -5.09 6.86 2.56
CA GLN A 44 -4.60 5.70 3.31
C GLN A 44 -3.09 5.50 3.12
N ILE A 45 -2.58 5.78 1.92
CA ILE A 45 -1.13 5.77 1.64
C ILE A 45 -0.43 6.84 2.48
N GLN A 46 -0.99 8.06 2.53
CA GLN A 46 -0.47 9.15 3.34
C GLN A 46 -0.44 8.80 4.84
N GLU A 47 -1.48 8.14 5.36
CA GLU A 47 -1.47 7.69 6.77
C GLU A 47 -0.40 6.61 7.02
N MET A 48 -0.22 5.69 6.08
CA MET A 48 0.81 4.66 6.20
C MET A 48 2.22 5.27 6.22
N GLU A 49 2.51 6.22 5.35
CA GLU A 49 3.78 6.94 5.34
C GLU A 49 3.97 7.77 6.63
N ALA A 50 2.94 8.50 7.06
CA ALA A 50 2.97 9.31 8.28
C ALA A 50 3.17 8.49 9.56
N SER A 51 2.90 7.18 9.52
CA SER A 51 3.18 6.28 10.66
C SER A 51 4.67 6.11 10.95
N GLY A 52 5.55 6.41 9.99
CA GLY A 52 6.99 6.16 10.08
C GLY A 52 7.39 4.67 10.03
N LEU A 53 6.42 3.77 9.89
CA LEU A 53 6.63 2.32 9.86
C LEU A 53 6.58 1.74 8.45
N VAL A 54 5.98 2.46 7.49
CA VAL A 54 5.80 1.97 6.13
C VAL A 54 6.56 2.86 5.16
N THR A 55 7.52 2.27 4.45
CA THR A 55 8.19 2.92 3.31
C THR A 55 7.41 2.60 2.03
N ILE A 56 6.98 3.62 1.30
CA ILE A 56 6.26 3.46 0.04
C ILE A 56 7.28 3.32 -1.11
N ALA A 57 7.19 2.23 -1.87
CA ALA A 57 7.99 1.99 -3.05
C ALA A 57 7.10 1.94 -4.31
N SER A 58 7.61 2.36 -5.47
CA SER A 58 6.90 2.21 -6.74
C SER A 58 7.15 0.82 -7.31
N HIS A 59 6.09 0.04 -7.54
CA HIS A 59 6.18 -1.29 -8.16
C HIS A 59 5.88 -1.26 -9.67
N THR A 60 6.47 -0.30 -10.40
CA THR A 60 6.28 -0.06 -11.84
C THR A 60 4.88 0.44 -12.25
N TYR A 61 4.80 1.17 -13.36
CA TYR A 61 3.56 1.78 -13.87
C TYR A 61 2.63 0.74 -14.52
N GLN A 62 3.16 -0.34 -15.12
CA GLN A 62 2.37 -1.26 -15.95
C GLN A 62 3.15 -2.50 -16.46
N LEU A 63 3.76 -3.32 -15.59
CA LEU A 63 4.45 -4.56 -16.02
C LEU A 63 3.87 -5.86 -15.44
N HIS A 64 2.58 -5.88 -15.13
CA HIS A 64 1.83 -7.12 -14.91
C HIS A 64 0.84 -7.34 -16.07
N GLN A 65 1.37 -7.87 -17.19
CA GLN A 65 0.58 -8.46 -18.28
C GLN A 65 0.85 -9.96 -18.25
N TYR A 66 -0.01 -10.74 -17.57
CA TYR A 66 -0.22 -12.17 -17.82
C TYR A 66 -1.62 -12.55 -17.35
#